data_AF-A0A946ENG0-F1
#
_entry.id   AF-A0A946ENG0-F1
#
_cell.length_a   1.000
_cell.length_b   1.000
_cell.length_c   1.000
_cell.angle_alpha   90.00
_cell.angle_beta   90.00
_cell.angle_gamma   90.00
#
_symmetry.space_group_name_H-M   'P 1'
#
loop_
_entity.id
_entity.type
_entity.pdbx_description
1 polymer ?
#
loop_
_entity_poly.entity_id
_entity_poly.type
_entity_poly.pdbx_seq_one_letter_code
_entity_poly.pdbx_strand_id
1 'polypeptide(L)'
;MMKTNTHHYWRFYGSSEIDKTTPTITEARVSEDGLRVELVVDGLQKGHVHELHLPGIQTSEGEKVLHPVAYYTLNQIPPWK
;
A
#
# COMPACT_ATOMS: atom_id res chain seq x y z
N MET A 1 4.15 -6.66 -2.97
CA MET A 1 5.18 -5.95 -2.17
C MET A 1 4.70 -4.54 -1.87
N MET A 2 5.19 -3.91 -0.79
CA MET A 2 4.80 -2.54 -0.42
C MET A 2 6.05 -1.66 -0.28
N LYS A 3 5.94 -0.42 -0.75
CA LYS A 3 6.94 0.64 -0.58
C LYS A 3 6.26 1.87 -0.02
N THR A 4 7.00 2.71 0.70
CA THR A 4 6.49 4.03 1.09
C THR A 4 7.47 5.13 0.76
N ASN A 5 6.96 6.33 0.61
CA ASN A 5 7.74 7.55 0.52
C ASN A 5 6.91 8.74 1.00
N THR A 6 7.57 9.86 1.25
CA THR A 6 6.91 11.15 1.39
C THR A 6 7.65 12.21 0.57
N HIS A 7 7.15 13.44 0.59
CA HIS A 7 7.72 14.57 -0.12
C HIS A 7 7.91 15.72 0.87
N HIS A 8 8.86 16.62 0.59
CA HIS A 8 9.01 17.81 1.42
C HIS A 8 7.71 18.61 1.46
N TYR A 9 7.20 18.84 2.67
CA TYR A 9 6.08 19.75 2.89
C TYR A 9 6.62 21.19 3.03
N TRP A 10 6.74 21.86 1.89
CA TRP A 10 7.29 23.22 1.82
C TRP A 10 6.63 24.05 0.70
N ARG A 11 6.94 25.34 0.66
CA ARG A 11 6.35 26.29 -0.30
C ARG A 11 6.81 26.08 -1.75
N PHE A 12 7.92 25.39 -1.97
CA PHE A 12 8.47 25.20 -3.30
C PHE A 12 7.76 24.03 -3.97
N TYR A 13 7.30 24.23 -5.21
CA TYR A 13 6.64 23.18 -5.95
C TYR A 13 7.65 22.11 -6.40
N GLY A 14 7.27 20.85 -6.19
CA GLY A 14 8.11 19.71 -6.50
C GLY A 14 9.04 19.33 -5.34
N SER A 15 9.32 18.04 -5.27
CA SER A 15 10.28 17.41 -4.38
C SER A 15 10.57 16.04 -4.98
N SER A 16 11.79 15.53 -4.81
CA SER A 16 11.99 14.09 -4.96
C SER A 16 11.22 13.35 -3.88
N GLU A 17 10.95 12.07 -4.13
CA GLU A 17 10.54 11.15 -3.07
C GLU A 17 11.66 11.04 -2.03
N ILE A 18 11.30 11.27 -0.77
CA ILE A 18 12.20 11.17 0.38
C ILE A 18 11.66 10.13 1.37
N ASP A 19 12.50 9.76 2.34
CA ASP A 19 12.17 8.84 3.44
C ASP A 19 11.54 7.52 2.97
N LYS A 20 12.26 6.83 2.07
CA LYS A 20 11.78 5.60 1.44
C LYS A 20 11.87 4.43 2.41
N THR A 21 10.78 3.71 2.60
CA THR A 21 10.74 2.49 3.42
C THR A 21 10.10 1.32 2.66
N THR A 22 10.32 0.10 3.15
CA THR A 22 9.76 -1.14 2.59
C THR A 22 9.02 -1.93 3.67
N PRO A 23 7.76 -1.58 3.98
CA PRO A 23 6.94 -2.33 4.92
C PRO A 23 6.78 -3.79 4.45
N THR A 24 6.68 -4.69 5.41
CA THR A 24 6.54 -6.12 5.14
C THR A 24 5.10 -6.54 5.30
N ILE A 25 4.51 -7.10 4.24
CA ILE A 25 3.22 -7.79 4.34
C ILE A 25 3.49 -9.16 4.96
N THR A 26 3.03 -9.37 6.18
CA THR A 26 3.27 -10.61 6.96
C THR A 26 2.15 -11.63 6.78
N GLU A 27 0.94 -11.17 6.48
CA GLU A 27 -0.22 -12.04 6.28
C GLU A 27 -1.22 -11.41 5.28
N ALA A 28 -1.95 -12.27 4.55
CA ALA A 28 -3.07 -11.88 3.71
C ALA A 28 -4.26 -12.80 3.97
N ARG A 29 -5.41 -12.24 4.37
CA ARG A 29 -6.65 -12.96 4.65
C ARG A 29 -7.71 -12.58 3.63
N VAL A 30 -8.18 -13.55 2.87
CA VAL A 30 -9.22 -13.34 1.85
C VAL A 30 -10.59 -13.58 2.47
N SER A 31 -11.58 -12.75 2.17
CA SER A 31 -12.97 -12.95 2.58
C SER A 31 -13.59 -14.17 1.88
N GLU A 32 -14.65 -14.72 2.47
CA GLU A 32 -15.35 -15.90 1.92
C GLU A 32 -15.90 -15.67 0.50
N ASP A 33 -16.33 -14.46 0.19
CA ASP A 33 -16.81 -14.06 -1.14
C ASP A 33 -15.69 -13.78 -2.16
N GLY A 34 -14.43 -13.78 -1.73
CA GLY A 34 -13.27 -13.47 -2.57
C GLY A 34 -13.15 -12.00 -3.00
N LEU A 35 -13.99 -11.11 -2.48
CA LEU A 35 -14.04 -9.70 -2.91
C LEU A 35 -13.21 -8.75 -2.03
N ARG A 36 -12.67 -9.24 -0.91
CA ARG A 36 -11.86 -8.44 0.02
C ARG A 36 -10.64 -9.22 0.47
N VAL A 37 -9.53 -8.49 0.65
CA VAL A 37 -8.32 -9.00 1.29
C VAL A 37 -7.93 -8.06 2.42
N GLU A 38 -7.73 -8.60 3.61
CA GLU A 38 -7.08 -7.92 4.72
C GLU A 38 -5.59 -8.25 4.73
N LEU A 39 -4.75 -7.23 4.69
CA LEU A 39 -3.29 -7.37 4.77
C LEU A 39 -2.81 -6.97 6.16
N VAL A 40 -2.06 -7.86 6.81
CA VAL A 40 -1.29 -7.53 8.01
C VAL A 40 0.06 -7.02 7.54
N VAL A 41 0.42 -5.81 7.95
CA VAL A 41 1.62 -5.11 7.49
C VAL A 41 2.43 -4.66 8.68
N ASP A 42 3.67 -5.10 8.73
CA ASP A 42 4.69 -4.60 9.66
C ASP A 42 5.42 -3.39 9.04
N GLY A 43 5.63 -2.35 9.85
CA GLY A 43 6.30 -1.12 9.43
C GLY A 43 5.44 -0.13 8.63
N LEU A 44 4.14 -0.01 8.93
CA LEU A 44 3.30 1.07 8.36
C LEU A 44 3.82 2.45 8.75
N GLN A 45 3.87 3.37 7.79
CA GLN A 45 4.53 4.67 7.97
C GLN A 45 3.55 5.85 7.86
N LYS A 46 3.14 6.41 9.00
CA LYS A 46 2.22 7.56 9.02
C LYS A 46 2.81 8.75 8.26
N GLY A 47 1.98 9.42 7.46
CA GLY A 47 2.36 10.58 6.64
C GLY A 47 2.99 10.22 5.30
N HIS A 48 3.12 8.93 4.97
CA HIS A 48 3.71 8.47 3.71
C HIS A 48 2.63 8.00 2.73
N VAL A 49 2.93 8.19 1.44
CA VAL A 49 2.27 7.46 0.36
C VAL A 49 2.76 6.03 0.38
N HIS A 50 1.84 5.07 0.39
CA HIS A 50 2.10 3.65 0.29
C HIS A 50 1.77 3.19 -1.12
N GLU A 51 2.76 2.63 -1.78
CA GLU A 51 2.68 1.98 -3.09
C GLU A 51 2.58 0.47 -2.87
N LEU A 52 1.45 -0.12 -3.25
CA LEU A 52 1.17 -1.54 -3.11
C LEU A 52 1.15 -2.22 -4.48
N HIS A 53 2.08 -3.16 -4.69
CA HIS A 53 2.15 -3.99 -5.89
C HIS A 53 1.51 -5.36 -5.66
N LEU A 54 0.62 -5.74 -6.56
CA LEU A 54 -0.25 -6.92 -6.51
C LEU A 54 -0.15 -7.76 -7.81
N PRO A 55 1.05 -8.19 -8.24
CA PRO A 55 1.24 -8.81 -9.56
C PRO A 55 0.54 -10.16 -9.77
N GLY A 56 0.10 -10.82 -8.68
CA GLY A 56 -0.57 -12.12 -8.71
C GLY A 56 -2.10 -12.05 -8.64
N ILE A 57 -2.71 -10.86 -8.60
CA ILE A 57 -4.16 -10.73 -8.55
C ILE A 57 -4.77 -10.99 -9.92
N GLN A 58 -5.75 -11.89 -9.94
CA GLN A 58 -6.48 -12.30 -11.13
C GLN A 58 -7.91 -12.71 -10.77
N THR A 59 -8.80 -12.74 -11.75
CA THR A 59 -10.17 -13.28 -11.60
C THR A 59 -10.12 -14.81 -11.41
N SER A 60 -11.25 -15.41 -11.04
CA SER A 60 -11.40 -16.88 -10.99
C SER A 60 -11.16 -17.56 -12.34
N GLU A 61 -11.33 -16.83 -13.44
CA GLU A 61 -11.10 -17.29 -14.82
C GLU A 61 -9.66 -17.03 -15.29
N GLY A 62 -8.82 -16.42 -14.44
CA GLY A 62 -7.39 -16.18 -14.71
C GLY A 62 -7.08 -14.87 -15.41
N GLU A 63 -8.05 -13.95 -15.54
CA GLU A 63 -7.80 -12.64 -16.13
C GLU A 63 -7.05 -11.74 -15.17
N LYS A 64 -5.99 -11.09 -15.65
CA LYS A 64 -5.17 -10.19 -14.83
C LYS A 64 -5.81 -8.82 -14.69
N VAL A 65 -5.56 -8.17 -13.55
CA VAL A 65 -5.90 -6.75 -13.38
C VAL A 65 -5.07 -5.87 -14.32
N LEU A 66 -5.72 -4.87 -14.92
CA LEU A 66 -5.07 -3.91 -15.83
C LEU A 66 -3.99 -3.08 -15.12
N HIS A 67 -4.25 -2.72 -13.86
CA HIS A 67 -3.36 -1.92 -13.02
C HIS A 67 -3.05 -2.66 -11.70
N PRO A 68 -1.94 -3.42 -11.64
CA PRO A 68 -1.58 -4.20 -10.45
C PRO A 68 -0.91 -3.35 -9.35
N VAL A 69 -1.09 -2.02 -9.37
CA VAL A 69 -0.48 -1.09 -8.42
C VAL A 69 -1.54 -0.16 -7.85
N ALA A 70 -1.59 -0.05 -6.54
CA ALA A 70 -2.48 0.84 -5.80
C ALA A 70 -1.67 1.80 -4.92
N TYR A 71 -2.21 3.00 -4.73
CA TYR A 71 -1.58 4.06 -3.94
C TYR A 71 -2.55 4.61 -2.90
N TYR A 72 -2.07 4.84 -1.68
CA TYR A 72 -2.82 5.58 -0.66
C TYR A 72 -1.89 6.34 0.28
N THR A 73 -2.35 7.48 0.81
CA THR A 73 -1.63 8.21 1.87
C THR A 73 -2.14 7.75 3.24
N LEU A 74 -1.23 7.28 4.10
CA LEU A 74 -1.58 6.88 5.45
C LEU A 74 -1.56 8.08 6.40
N ASN A 75 -2.70 8.77 6.53
CA ASN A 75 -2.76 9.98 7.36
C ASN A 75 -2.77 9.68 8.86
N GLN A 76 -3.42 8.60 9.30
CA GLN A 76 -3.57 8.22 10.70
C GLN A 76 -3.57 6.70 10.84
N ILE A 77 -2.99 6.22 11.94
CA ILE A 77 -3.13 4.83 12.40
C ILE A 77 -4.04 4.89 13.62
N PRO A 78 -5.22 4.24 13.57
CA PRO A 78 -6.12 4.23 14.71
C PRO A 78 -5.50 3.57 15.95
N PRO A 79 -5.82 4.03 17.17
CA PRO A 79 -5.23 3.51 18.40
C PRO A 79 -5.70 2.09 18.77
N TRP A 80 -6.76 1.60 18.14
CA TRP A 80 -7.31 0.24 18.36
C TRP A 80 -6.72 -0.81 17.42
N LYS A 81 -5.69 -0.43 16.65
CA LYS A 81 -4.97 -1.31 15.75
C LYS A 81 -3.69 -1.82 16.40
#